data_AF-A0A328SFB7-F1
#
_entry.id   AF-A0A328SFB7-F1
#
_cell.length_a   1.000
_cell.length_b   1.000
_cell.length_c   1.000
_cell.angle_alpha   90.00
_cell.angle_beta   90.00
_cell.angle_gamma   90.00
#
_symmetry.space_group_name_H-M   'P 1'
#
loop_
_entity.id
_entity.type
_entity.pdbx_description
1 polymer ?
#
loop_
_entity_poly.entity_id
_entity_poly.type
_entity_poly.pdbx_seq_one_letter_code
_entity_poly.pdbx_strand_id
1 'polypeptide(L)'
;NTTFLENSATTLGGAISNKLMTDLTICGIITAKDSVFLKNTAGEEGGAIYNLKYINAEYNVFADNSDDNNQTIVSKKENIISLENNWWGCSNPIWDDIGYQPKEWIVANYTNTSTFIRDYNTDVIVSLDKTNKGRTITERIPERKVIFYGDNNTYKLNNLEITKNVTNEIIVRSNASIAQIDNDILTLTPVDSKITYTLSNRNQTINIKVNLPKNINGKINLKLNGKTINSSRVVNGTYTYRYDIPTELSKDKYTLNTIIQTKDGKTLQKNITITIPKRNVTSTVTIKNSTPIEAGSTIEITATIKLGNTPVNHGYVIFKINNQTFSSKVNVVNGTAKTTYTLAPTLKAKDYQISIVYSGDSNKNSNRNVTTLSVKKHTVHVDIDSLDLFADSENPIRIYFYDSNNNYIPYGQAGYKINGITLNSSLSIDEGVIIITIKTPRVKEGETLKQTMTLKVGENNNHYAMSKDIDLFIS
;
A
#
# COMPACT_ATOMS: atom_id res chain seq x y z
N ASN A 1 42.14 20.00 37.08
CA ASN A 1 41.84 19.26 35.86
C ASN A 1 42.81 18.11 35.71
N THR A 2 42.52 17.05 36.46
CA THR A 2 43.29 15.81 36.51
C THR A 2 42.29 14.66 36.62
N THR A 3 42.62 13.50 36.04
CA THR A 3 41.86 12.27 36.23
C THR A 3 42.67 11.33 37.12
N PHE A 4 42.11 10.98 38.27
CA PHE A 4 42.60 9.94 39.18
C PHE A 4 41.73 8.71 38.98
N LEU A 5 42.28 7.72 38.28
CA LEU A 5 41.60 6.48 37.90
C LEU A 5 42.29 5.29 38.56
N GLU A 6 41.52 4.48 39.29
CA GLU A 6 41.98 3.18 39.83
C GLU A 6 43.26 3.28 40.69
N ASN A 7 43.47 4.42 41.37
CA ASN A 7 44.55 4.53 42.34
C ASN A 7 44.18 3.77 43.61
N SER A 8 45.15 3.09 44.21
CA SER A 8 44.93 2.31 45.42
C SER A 8 46.02 2.62 46.44
N ALA A 9 45.61 2.90 47.67
CA ALA A 9 46.50 3.08 48.81
C ALA A 9 46.20 2.02 49.88
N THR A 10 47.22 1.52 50.57
CA THR A 10 47.01 0.56 51.65
C THR A 10 46.39 1.17 52.90
N THR A 11 46.49 2.50 53.06
CA THR A 11 46.06 3.19 54.28
C THR A 11 45.16 4.38 53.96
N LEU A 12 45.71 5.48 53.45
CA LEU A 12 45.00 6.76 53.40
C LEU A 12 44.94 7.35 52.01
N GLY A 13 43.77 7.87 51.61
CA GLY A 13 43.63 8.77 50.45
C GLY A 13 44.01 8.09 49.14
N GLY A 14 43.12 7.27 48.58
CA GLY A 14 43.44 6.43 47.41
C GLY A 14 43.97 7.21 46.21
N ALA A 15 43.52 8.47 46.03
CA ALA A 15 44.09 9.39 45.04
C ALA A 15 44.97 10.48 45.67
N ILE A 16 44.48 11.15 46.73
CA ILE A 16 45.19 12.26 47.37
C ILE A 16 45.10 12.08 48.89
N SER A 17 46.26 12.07 49.55
CA SER A 17 46.36 12.04 50.99
C SER A 17 47.21 13.20 51.49
N ASN A 18 46.72 13.92 52.49
CA ASN A 18 47.52 14.87 53.27
C ASN A 18 47.47 14.46 54.74
N LYS A 19 48.52 13.75 55.19
CA LYS A 19 48.67 13.32 56.57
C LYS A 19 49.16 14.50 57.43
N LEU A 20 48.56 14.64 58.61
CA LEU A 20 49.04 15.56 59.63
C LEU A 20 50.51 15.24 59.95
N MET A 21 51.44 16.05 59.43
CA MET A 21 52.81 16.09 59.92
C MET A 21 52.80 17.01 61.14
N THR A 22 53.18 16.46 62.27
CA THR A 22 53.35 17.17 63.55
C THR A 22 54.20 18.44 63.34
N ASP A 23 53.73 19.55 63.93
CA ASP A 23 54.47 20.79 64.21
C ASP A 23 54.68 21.87 63.15
N LEU A 24 53.83 21.99 62.12
CA LEU A 24 53.78 23.23 61.33
C LEU A 24 52.36 23.80 61.21
N THR A 25 52.24 25.07 61.61
CA THR A 25 51.09 25.99 61.50
C THR A 25 50.60 26.25 60.06
N ILE A 26 51.15 25.54 59.07
CA ILE A 26 50.76 25.61 57.66
C ILE A 26 50.47 24.18 57.19
N CYS A 27 49.23 23.73 57.36
CA CYS A 27 48.75 22.50 56.74
C CYS A 27 48.11 22.83 55.39
N GLY A 28 48.42 22.05 54.35
CA GLY A 28 47.94 22.28 52.99
C GLY A 28 46.43 22.16 52.82
N ILE A 29 45.87 23.06 52.00
CA ILE A 29 44.49 22.97 51.51
C ILE A 29 44.49 22.05 50.28
N ILE A 30 43.70 20.98 50.29
CA ILE A 30 43.44 20.23 49.05
C ILE A 30 42.38 20.99 48.26
N THR A 31 42.79 21.56 47.13
CA THR A 31 41.89 22.19 46.17
C THR A 31 41.73 21.31 44.94
N ALA A 32 40.51 20.89 44.64
CA ALA A 32 40.20 20.11 43.45
C ALA A 32 39.06 20.77 42.67
N LYS A 33 39.30 21.09 41.40
CA LYS A 33 38.27 21.59 40.48
C LYS A 33 38.41 20.93 39.12
N ASP A 34 37.28 20.71 38.45
CA ASP A 34 37.23 20.12 37.10
C ASP A 34 38.06 18.82 37.02
N SER A 35 37.98 17.97 38.05
CA SER A 35 38.79 16.75 38.18
C SER A 35 37.91 15.51 38.35
N VAL A 36 38.43 14.35 37.96
CA VAL A 36 37.73 13.07 38.04
C VAL A 36 38.43 12.18 39.06
N PHE A 37 37.67 11.63 40.00
CA PHE A 37 38.07 10.61 40.95
C PHE A 37 37.20 9.39 40.68
N LEU A 38 37.74 8.41 39.97
CA LEU A 38 37.02 7.22 39.56
C LEU A 38 37.72 5.97 40.09
N LYS A 39 36.99 5.13 40.83
CA LYS A 39 37.47 3.83 41.33
C LYS A 39 38.73 3.89 42.19
N ASN A 40 38.95 4.99 42.92
CA ASN A 40 40.09 5.07 43.83
C ASN A 40 39.76 4.35 45.15
N THR A 41 40.75 3.66 45.70
CA THR A 41 40.59 2.83 46.90
C THR A 41 41.62 3.13 47.98
N ALA A 42 41.24 3.04 49.24
CA ALA A 42 42.15 3.14 50.38
C ALA A 42 41.84 2.03 51.41
N GLY A 43 42.86 1.41 52.01
CA GLY A 43 42.64 0.34 52.99
C GLY A 43 42.13 0.80 54.35
N GLU A 44 42.22 2.09 54.71
CA GLU A 44 41.73 2.58 56.02
C GLU A 44 40.72 3.72 55.84
N GLU A 45 41.16 4.86 55.31
CA GLU A 45 40.36 6.09 55.28
C GLU A 45 40.52 6.90 53.97
N GLY A 46 39.39 7.36 53.43
CA GLY A 46 39.30 8.29 52.30
C GLY A 46 39.63 7.64 50.96
N GLY A 47 38.69 6.87 50.41
CA GLY A 47 38.86 6.14 49.16
C GLY A 47 39.37 7.00 48.00
N ALA A 48 38.90 8.25 47.87
CA ALA A 48 39.48 9.23 46.96
C ALA A 48 40.43 10.20 47.68
N ILE A 49 39.93 10.89 48.72
CA ILE A 49 40.66 11.98 49.37
C ILE A 49 40.68 11.78 50.88
N TYR A 50 41.87 11.85 51.45
CA TYR A 50 42.07 11.92 52.90
C TYR A 50 42.75 13.24 53.28
N ASN A 51 42.09 14.06 54.10
CA ASN A 51 42.71 15.26 54.67
C ASN A 51 42.04 15.70 55.97
N LEU A 52 42.79 15.68 57.08
CA LEU A 52 42.30 16.13 58.39
C LEU A 52 42.23 17.66 58.56
N LYS A 53 42.60 18.43 57.52
CA LYS A 53 42.56 19.89 57.48
C LYS A 53 41.65 20.31 56.32
N TYR A 54 42.02 21.32 55.53
CA TYR A 54 41.06 21.98 54.65
C TYR A 54 40.84 21.30 53.29
N ILE A 55 39.58 21.02 52.95
CA ILE A 55 39.18 20.55 51.62
C ILE A 55 38.31 21.61 50.92
N ASN A 56 38.68 21.96 49.70
CA ASN A 56 37.90 22.79 48.79
C ASN A 56 37.77 22.07 47.43
N ALA A 57 36.74 21.24 47.29
CA ALA A 57 36.50 20.49 46.06
C ALA A 57 35.13 20.87 45.47
N GLU A 58 35.12 21.41 44.25
CA GLU A 58 33.88 21.78 43.54
C GLU A 58 34.00 21.41 42.07
N TYR A 59 32.87 21.10 41.42
CA TYR A 59 32.81 20.80 39.98
C TYR A 59 33.68 19.59 39.59
N ASN A 60 33.80 18.63 40.49
CA ASN A 60 34.48 17.35 40.26
C ASN A 60 33.49 16.22 40.04
N VAL A 61 34.02 15.10 39.58
CA VAL A 61 33.33 13.81 39.51
C VAL A 61 33.94 12.88 40.53
N PHE A 62 33.12 12.33 41.42
CA PHE A 62 33.48 11.26 42.34
C PHE A 62 32.57 10.06 42.06
N ALA A 63 33.12 8.97 41.54
CA ALA A 63 32.35 7.75 41.29
C ALA A 63 33.18 6.51 41.67
N ASP A 64 32.51 5.52 42.27
CA ASP A 64 33.10 4.23 42.66
C ASP A 64 34.33 4.32 43.57
N ASN A 65 34.50 5.39 44.34
CA ASN A 65 35.60 5.48 45.29
C ASN A 65 35.17 4.89 46.63
N SER A 66 36.05 4.14 47.28
CA SER A 66 35.72 3.49 48.56
C SER A 66 36.97 3.29 49.39
N ASP A 67 36.83 3.34 50.71
CA ASP A 67 37.78 2.72 51.62
C ASP A 67 37.15 1.47 52.27
N ASP A 68 37.82 0.88 53.26
CA ASP A 68 37.30 -0.28 54.02
C ASP A 68 35.96 0.01 54.74
N ASN A 69 35.62 1.28 54.95
CA ASN A 69 34.34 1.75 55.50
C ASN A 69 33.42 2.37 54.42
N ASN A 70 33.71 2.14 53.14
CA ASN A 70 33.05 2.73 51.97
C ASN A 70 33.12 4.27 51.86
N GLN A 71 33.98 4.97 52.61
CA GLN A 71 34.02 6.43 52.58
C GLN A 71 34.85 6.95 51.39
N THR A 72 34.27 7.87 50.62
CA THR A 72 34.93 8.51 49.47
C THR A 72 35.89 9.61 49.93
N ILE A 73 35.48 10.44 50.90
CA ILE A 73 36.29 11.55 51.42
C ILE A 73 36.30 11.52 52.95
N VAL A 74 37.49 11.56 53.54
CA VAL A 74 37.63 11.66 54.99
C VAL A 74 38.27 13.00 55.37
N SER A 75 37.51 13.79 56.13
CA SER A 75 37.93 15.08 56.69
C SER A 75 37.11 15.43 57.93
N LYS A 76 37.59 16.39 58.71
CA LYS A 76 36.80 16.95 59.81
C LYS A 76 35.81 17.98 59.25
N LYS A 77 34.56 17.93 59.69
CA LYS A 77 33.47 18.77 59.18
C LYS A 77 33.79 20.26 59.23
N GLU A 78 34.41 20.73 60.30
CA GLU A 78 34.83 22.12 60.49
C GLU A 78 35.93 22.57 59.51
N ASN A 79 36.60 21.63 58.85
CA ASN A 79 37.66 21.93 57.90
C ASN A 79 37.21 21.79 56.43
N ILE A 80 35.96 21.42 56.16
CA ILE A 80 35.44 21.45 54.79
C ILE A 80 35.11 22.90 54.42
N ILE A 81 35.87 23.45 53.47
CA ILE A 81 35.60 24.76 52.87
C ILE A 81 34.43 24.64 51.89
N SER A 82 34.50 23.65 50.99
CA SER A 82 33.42 23.34 50.05
C SER A 82 33.54 21.91 49.53
N LEU A 83 32.39 21.23 49.46
CA LEU A 83 32.16 19.99 48.71
C LEU A 83 30.93 20.15 47.80
N GLU A 84 30.53 21.39 47.55
CA GLU A 84 29.35 21.75 46.78
C GLU A 84 29.61 21.57 45.28
N ASN A 85 28.54 21.41 44.49
CA ASN A 85 28.61 21.36 43.02
C ASN A 85 29.46 20.21 42.45
N ASN A 86 29.64 19.12 43.17
CA ASN A 86 30.25 17.91 42.62
C ASN A 86 29.17 16.94 42.09
N TRP A 87 29.54 16.14 41.11
CA TRP A 87 28.80 14.96 40.69
C TRP A 87 29.31 13.74 41.46
N TRP A 88 28.45 13.10 42.24
CA TRP A 88 28.81 11.99 43.14
C TRP A 88 28.54 10.62 42.54
N GLY A 89 28.61 10.50 41.21
CA GLY A 89 28.35 9.26 40.48
C GLY A 89 26.86 8.88 40.41
N CYS A 90 26.01 9.48 41.23
CA CYS A 90 24.56 9.37 41.15
C CYS A 90 23.84 10.60 41.74
N SER A 91 22.57 10.79 41.38
CA SER A 91 21.75 11.90 41.87
C SER A 91 21.34 11.77 43.34
N ASN A 92 21.31 10.55 43.87
CA ASN A 92 20.93 10.24 45.25
C ASN A 92 22.03 9.41 45.93
N PRO A 93 23.20 9.98 46.22
CA PRO A 93 24.29 9.25 46.83
C PRO A 93 23.99 8.89 48.29
N ILE A 94 24.63 7.82 48.77
CA ILE A 94 24.61 7.44 50.18
C ILE A 94 25.63 8.33 50.89
N TRP A 95 25.14 9.31 51.65
CA TRP A 95 26.01 10.34 52.24
C TRP A 95 26.98 9.79 53.30
N ASP A 96 26.62 8.69 53.96
CA ASP A 96 27.50 8.00 54.90
C ASP A 96 28.75 7.44 54.19
N ASP A 97 28.60 6.96 52.95
CA ASP A 97 29.70 6.49 52.07
C ASP A 97 30.53 7.67 51.49
N ILE A 98 30.13 8.92 51.75
CA ILE A 98 30.93 10.09 51.35
C ILE A 98 31.64 10.69 52.57
N GLY A 99 31.09 10.54 53.77
CA GLY A 99 31.56 11.17 55.00
C GLY A 99 31.06 12.60 55.21
N TYR A 100 30.37 13.18 54.23
CA TYR A 100 29.77 14.51 54.32
C TYR A 100 28.61 14.70 53.33
N GLN A 101 27.54 15.38 53.78
CA GLN A 101 26.43 15.79 52.92
C GLN A 101 26.54 17.27 52.53
N PRO A 102 26.86 17.62 51.28
CA PRO A 102 26.80 18.99 50.78
C PRO A 102 25.36 19.50 50.69
N LYS A 103 25.18 20.82 50.72
CA LYS A 103 23.86 21.45 50.59
C LYS A 103 23.33 21.38 49.15
N GLU A 104 24.24 21.40 48.19
CA GLU A 104 24.01 21.41 46.75
C GLU A 104 25.03 20.52 46.04
N TRP A 105 24.51 19.55 45.30
CA TRP A 105 25.30 18.67 44.44
C TRP A 105 24.61 18.56 43.09
N ILE A 106 25.37 18.12 42.09
CA ILE A 106 24.85 17.95 40.73
C ILE A 106 23.97 16.72 40.69
N VAL A 107 22.83 16.83 40.01
CA VAL A 107 21.93 15.71 39.75
C VAL A 107 21.81 15.51 38.25
N ALA A 108 21.71 14.25 37.84
CA ALA A 108 21.40 13.90 36.47
C ALA A 108 19.88 13.92 36.27
N ASN A 109 19.44 14.30 35.08
CA ASN A 109 18.02 14.32 34.73
C ASN A 109 17.82 13.63 33.38
N TYR A 110 16.76 12.85 33.24
CA TYR A 110 16.40 12.17 32.00
C TYR A 110 15.00 12.57 31.58
N THR A 111 14.91 13.23 30.43
CA THR A 111 13.67 13.82 29.93
C THR A 111 13.51 13.55 28.45
N ASN A 112 12.35 13.91 27.94
CA ASN A 112 11.98 13.80 26.54
C ASN A 112 11.63 15.19 26.03
N THR A 113 11.87 15.44 24.75
CA THR A 113 11.50 16.73 24.18
C THR A 113 9.97 16.83 24.11
N SER A 114 9.28 15.93 23.41
CA SER A 114 7.80 15.83 23.34
C SER A 114 7.28 14.74 24.26
N THR A 115 5.97 14.70 24.56
CA THR A 115 5.36 13.56 25.28
C THR A 115 5.91 12.23 24.76
N PHE A 116 6.50 11.46 25.67
CA PHE A 116 7.18 10.21 25.38
C PHE A 116 6.14 9.14 25.06
N ILE A 117 5.95 8.81 23.77
CA ILE A 117 4.86 7.95 23.31
C ILE A 117 5.41 6.65 22.70
N ARG A 118 4.82 5.51 23.05
CA ARG A 118 5.23 4.20 22.55
C ARG A 118 5.08 4.06 21.03
N ASP A 119 6.09 3.48 20.40
CA ASP A 119 6.27 3.27 18.95
C ASP A 119 6.36 4.54 18.11
N TYR A 120 6.52 5.70 18.73
CA TYR A 120 6.80 6.95 18.04
C TYR A 120 8.29 7.26 18.16
N ASN A 121 8.87 7.80 17.09
CA ASN A 121 10.20 8.39 17.15
C ASN A 121 10.15 9.68 17.99
N THR A 122 11.09 9.84 18.92
CA THR A 122 11.18 10.99 19.83
C THR A 122 12.62 11.20 20.29
N ASP A 123 12.92 12.42 20.74
CA ASP A 123 14.21 12.75 21.31
C ASP A 123 14.16 12.67 22.84
N VAL A 124 15.18 12.05 23.40
CA VAL A 124 15.43 12.02 24.84
C VAL A 124 16.69 12.79 25.18
N ILE A 125 16.68 13.45 26.33
CA ILE A 125 17.75 14.33 26.81
C ILE A 125 18.20 13.83 28.17
N VAL A 126 19.50 13.58 28.31
CA VAL A 126 20.15 13.47 29.62
C VAL A 126 20.88 14.78 29.91
N SER A 127 20.70 15.32 31.11
CA SER A 127 21.40 16.52 31.56
C SER A 127 22.10 16.31 32.91
N LEU A 128 23.18 17.05 33.11
CA LEU A 128 24.12 17.06 34.24
C LEU A 128 24.43 18.51 34.68
N ASP A 129 23.54 19.44 34.33
CA ASP A 129 23.74 20.88 34.44
C ASP A 129 22.90 21.53 35.54
N LYS A 130 22.29 20.73 36.41
CA LYS A 130 21.47 21.22 37.52
C LYS A 130 21.90 20.62 38.85
N THR A 131 21.70 21.39 39.91
CA THR A 131 21.82 20.88 41.27
C THR A 131 20.52 20.23 41.74
N ASN A 132 20.58 19.48 42.84
CA ASN A 132 19.44 18.95 43.59
C ASN A 132 18.37 20.01 43.95
N LYS A 133 18.71 21.31 43.97
CA LYS A 133 17.77 22.43 44.19
C LYS A 133 17.26 23.07 42.89
N GLY A 134 17.59 22.49 41.74
CA GLY A 134 17.19 22.99 40.43
C GLY A 134 18.00 24.20 39.94
N ARG A 135 19.06 24.61 40.63
CA ARG A 135 19.96 25.68 40.16
C ARG A 135 20.77 25.16 38.98
N THR A 136 20.76 25.89 37.87
CA THR A 136 21.62 25.58 36.72
C THR A 136 23.07 25.98 37.02
N ILE A 137 24.01 25.09 36.73
CA ILE A 137 25.46 25.37 36.81
C ILE A 137 26.00 25.82 35.45
N THR A 138 26.93 26.78 35.44
CA THR A 138 27.55 27.28 34.20
C THR A 138 28.97 26.76 34.03
N GLU A 139 29.58 26.36 35.14
CA GLU A 139 30.90 25.78 35.24
C GLU A 139 30.98 24.44 34.50
N ARG A 140 32.22 24.05 34.16
CA ARG A 140 32.49 22.81 33.45
C ARG A 140 32.47 21.64 34.44
N ILE A 141 31.78 20.57 34.04
CA ILE A 141 31.89 19.25 34.67
C ILE A 141 32.72 18.37 33.75
N PRO A 142 33.66 17.58 34.30
CA PRO A 142 34.41 16.61 33.53
C PRO A 142 33.49 15.67 32.73
N GLU A 143 33.97 15.28 31.55
CA GLU A 143 33.20 14.45 30.64
C GLU A 143 32.85 13.08 31.25
N ARG A 144 31.60 12.68 31.05
CA ARG A 144 31.06 11.37 31.43
C ARG A 144 30.48 10.67 30.21
N LYS A 145 30.11 9.41 30.40
CA LYS A 145 29.44 8.61 29.38
C LYS A 145 28.03 8.27 29.83
N VAL A 146 27.06 8.54 28.96
CA VAL A 146 25.69 8.07 29.09
C VAL A 146 25.54 6.79 28.28
N ILE A 147 24.99 5.75 28.87
CA ILE A 147 24.64 4.48 28.22
C ILE A 147 23.12 4.37 28.15
N PHE A 148 22.58 4.12 26.97
CA PHE A 148 21.15 3.98 26.75
C PHE A 148 20.77 2.52 26.53
N TYR A 149 19.75 2.04 27.24
CA TYR A 149 19.27 0.68 27.10
C TYR A 149 17.81 0.52 27.52
N GLY A 150 17.21 -0.60 27.12
CA GLY A 150 15.84 -0.97 27.46
C GLY A 150 15.30 -2.02 26.48
N ASP A 151 14.43 -2.89 26.95
CA ASP A 151 13.95 -4.03 26.16
C ASP A 151 13.28 -3.56 24.86
N ASN A 152 13.69 -4.13 23.72
CA ASN A 152 13.10 -3.84 22.39
C ASN A 152 13.08 -2.36 21.96
N ASN A 153 13.77 -1.47 22.69
CA ASN A 153 13.93 -0.08 22.31
C ASN A 153 14.99 0.03 21.21
N THR A 154 14.82 1.01 20.33
CA THR A 154 15.82 1.32 19.31
C THR A 154 16.34 2.72 19.55
N TYR A 155 17.59 2.82 19.99
CA TYR A 155 18.31 4.09 20.14
C TYR A 155 19.10 4.37 18.86
N LYS A 156 19.28 5.65 18.53
CA LYS A 156 20.17 6.04 17.43
C LYS A 156 21.62 5.72 17.76
N LEU A 157 22.03 5.99 19.00
CA LEU A 157 23.34 5.60 19.55
C LEU A 157 23.14 4.95 20.91
N ASN A 158 23.88 3.87 21.18
CA ASN A 158 23.79 3.18 22.48
C ASN A 158 24.52 3.91 23.60
N ASN A 159 25.37 4.89 23.28
CA ASN A 159 26.05 5.73 24.25
C ASN A 159 26.47 7.08 23.66
N LEU A 160 26.64 8.08 24.53
CA LEU A 160 27.06 9.44 24.21
C LEU A 160 27.95 10.00 25.32
N GLU A 161 28.90 10.86 24.96
CA GLU A 161 29.71 11.65 25.90
C GLU A 161 28.94 12.89 26.36
N ILE A 162 28.92 13.18 27.66
CA ILE A 162 28.18 14.28 28.28
C ILE A 162 29.10 15.13 29.17
N THR A 163 29.00 16.45 29.03
CA THR A 163 29.56 17.43 29.97
C THR A 163 28.48 18.31 30.60
N LYS A 164 27.36 18.52 29.89
CA LYS A 164 26.18 19.26 30.37
C LYS A 164 24.87 18.62 29.97
N ASN A 165 24.66 18.42 28.68
CA ASN A 165 23.49 17.73 28.17
C ASN A 165 23.82 16.99 26.87
N VAL A 166 23.08 15.91 26.61
CA VAL A 166 23.13 15.17 25.35
C VAL A 166 21.72 14.81 24.91
N THR A 167 21.50 14.80 23.61
CA THR A 167 20.22 14.40 22.99
C THR A 167 20.43 13.12 22.17
N ASN A 168 19.51 12.19 22.28
CA ASN A 168 19.50 10.95 21.50
C ASN A 168 18.10 10.69 20.92
N GLU A 169 18.03 10.08 19.75
CA GLU A 169 16.77 9.64 19.13
C GLU A 169 16.42 8.23 19.62
N ILE A 170 15.15 7.99 19.89
CA ILE A 170 14.65 6.70 20.34
C ILE A 170 13.29 6.35 19.74
N ILE A 171 13.10 5.07 19.41
CA ILE A 171 11.78 4.45 19.29
C ILE A 171 11.60 3.47 20.45
N VAL A 172 10.78 3.85 21.43
CA VAL A 172 10.49 3.04 22.62
C VAL A 172 9.39 2.03 22.34
N ARG A 173 9.64 0.75 22.66
CA ARG A 173 8.67 -0.35 22.48
C ARG A 173 8.39 -1.12 23.77
N SER A 174 9.24 -0.98 24.79
CA SER A 174 8.99 -1.49 26.14
C SER A 174 8.34 -0.46 27.06
N ASN A 175 8.18 -0.86 28.33
CA ASN A 175 7.56 -0.06 29.38
C ASN A 175 8.49 1.03 29.93
N ALA A 176 9.76 1.03 29.55
CA ALA A 176 10.73 1.98 30.05
C ALA A 176 11.86 2.20 29.04
N SER A 177 12.37 3.42 28.99
CA SER A 177 13.70 3.72 28.46
C SER A 177 14.62 4.03 29.62
N ILE A 178 15.84 3.52 29.57
CA ILE A 178 16.83 3.71 30.62
C ILE A 178 18.03 4.46 30.05
N ALA A 179 18.50 5.46 30.79
CA ALA A 179 19.79 6.08 30.60
C ALA A 179 20.60 5.92 31.87
N GLN A 180 21.78 5.35 31.76
CA GLN A 180 22.72 5.21 32.86
C GLN A 180 23.89 6.15 32.68
N ILE A 181 24.27 6.82 33.77
CA ILE A 181 25.48 7.62 33.85
C ILE A 181 26.18 7.30 35.16
N ASP A 182 27.40 6.78 35.06
CA ASP A 182 28.11 6.21 36.21
C ASP A 182 27.20 5.21 36.96
N ASN A 183 26.86 5.49 38.21
CA ASN A 183 26.00 4.66 39.06
C ASN A 183 24.54 5.11 39.08
N ASP A 184 24.19 6.19 38.37
CA ASP A 184 22.82 6.64 38.27
C ASP A 184 22.05 5.91 37.18
N ILE A 185 20.85 5.44 37.50
CA ILE A 185 19.94 4.77 36.55
C ILE A 185 18.68 5.63 36.44
N LEU A 186 18.56 6.32 35.31
CA LEU A 186 17.46 7.23 35.03
C LEU A 186 16.44 6.53 34.12
N THR A 187 15.15 6.63 34.47
CA THR A 187 14.08 5.92 33.75
C THR A 187 13.02 6.87 33.22
N LEU A 188 12.63 6.67 31.96
CA LEU A 188 11.46 7.31 31.33
C LEU A 188 10.42 6.26 30.95
N THR A 189 9.17 6.48 31.34
CA THR A 189 8.04 5.60 31.01
C THR A 189 7.22 6.19 29.87
N PRO A 190 7.03 5.47 28.74
CA PRO A 190 6.23 5.97 27.64
C PRO A 190 4.74 5.85 27.93
N VAL A 191 3.97 6.76 27.33
CA VAL A 191 2.51 6.68 27.27
C VAL A 191 2.09 5.95 26.01
N ASP A 192 1.05 5.12 26.11
CA ASP A 192 0.56 4.38 24.95
C ASP A 192 -0.21 5.27 23.97
N SER A 193 -0.11 4.92 22.70
CA SER A 193 -0.88 5.51 21.61
C SER A 193 -1.58 4.41 20.81
N LYS A 194 -2.78 4.72 20.30
CA LYS A 194 -3.56 3.78 19.52
C LYS A 194 -3.96 4.38 18.19
N ILE A 195 -3.26 3.97 17.13
CA ILE A 195 -3.70 4.16 15.76
C ILE A 195 -4.39 2.88 15.33
N THR A 196 -5.64 2.98 14.91
CA THR A 196 -6.45 1.85 14.45
C THR A 196 -7.11 2.18 13.13
N TYR A 197 -7.48 1.12 12.40
CA TYR A 197 -8.35 1.24 11.25
C TYR A 197 -9.45 0.18 11.29
N THR A 198 -10.58 0.49 10.67
CA THR A 198 -11.61 -0.49 10.33
C THR A 198 -12.01 -0.34 8.88
N LEU A 199 -12.48 -1.43 8.28
CA LEU A 199 -13.05 -1.40 6.94
C LEU A 199 -14.57 -1.33 7.01
N SER A 200 -15.18 -0.59 6.10
CA SER A 200 -16.63 -0.47 5.98
C SER A 200 -17.06 -0.44 4.51
N ASN A 201 -18.37 -0.41 4.26
CA ASN A 201 -18.94 -0.37 2.91
C ASN A 201 -18.41 -1.49 1.99
N ARG A 202 -18.45 -2.74 2.48
CA ARG A 202 -17.89 -3.92 1.77
C ARG A 202 -16.42 -3.74 1.39
N ASN A 203 -15.61 -3.28 2.35
CA ASN A 203 -14.19 -3.00 2.20
C ASN A 203 -13.85 -1.87 1.22
N GLN A 204 -14.77 -0.96 0.93
CA GLN A 204 -14.53 0.19 0.05
C GLN A 204 -14.10 1.46 0.79
N THR A 205 -14.16 1.46 2.11
CA THR A 205 -13.78 2.61 2.92
C THR A 205 -12.94 2.19 4.11
N ILE A 206 -11.83 2.90 4.34
CA ILE A 206 -11.00 2.80 5.54
C ILE A 206 -11.43 3.90 6.52
N ASN A 207 -11.79 3.52 7.75
CA ASN A 207 -12.00 4.46 8.84
C ASN A 207 -10.77 4.43 9.75
N ILE A 208 -10.01 5.51 9.78
CA ILE A 208 -8.77 5.65 10.56
C ILE A 208 -9.12 6.41 11.85
N LYS A 209 -8.64 5.88 12.99
CA LYS A 209 -8.77 6.53 14.29
C LYS A 209 -7.40 6.63 14.95
N VAL A 210 -7.02 7.85 15.30
CA VAL A 210 -5.83 8.19 16.06
C VAL A 210 -6.26 8.60 17.46
N ASN A 211 -5.69 7.94 18.47
CA ASN A 211 -5.93 8.23 19.87
C ASN A 211 -4.59 8.36 20.60
N LEU A 212 -4.33 9.56 21.13
CA LEU A 212 -3.11 10.00 21.79
C LEU A 212 -3.46 10.63 23.15
N PRO A 213 -2.47 10.90 24.00
CA PRO A 213 -2.69 11.69 25.22
C PRO A 213 -3.40 13.02 24.93
N LYS A 214 -4.34 13.41 25.79
CA LYS A 214 -5.24 14.57 25.57
C LYS A 214 -4.51 15.89 25.35
N ASN A 215 -3.31 16.05 25.90
CA ASN A 215 -2.50 17.25 25.74
C ASN A 215 -1.88 17.39 24.33
N ILE A 216 -1.88 16.33 23.52
CA ILE A 216 -1.30 16.36 22.17
C ILE A 216 -2.24 17.05 21.19
N ASN A 217 -1.74 18.15 20.63
CA ASN A 217 -2.39 18.92 19.58
C ASN A 217 -1.37 19.24 18.49
N GLY A 218 -1.78 19.22 17.22
CA GLY A 218 -0.84 19.40 16.12
C GLY A 218 -1.45 19.25 14.74
N LYS A 219 -0.66 19.55 13.70
CA LYS A 219 -1.02 19.25 12.31
C LYS A 219 -0.78 17.76 12.07
N ILE A 220 -1.75 17.05 11.51
CA ILE A 220 -1.61 15.63 11.12
C ILE A 220 -1.56 15.50 9.61
N ASN A 221 -0.67 14.65 9.13
CA ASN A 221 -0.60 14.20 7.75
C ASN A 221 -0.71 12.68 7.73
N LEU A 222 -1.75 12.17 7.08
CA LEU A 222 -1.93 10.74 6.82
C LEU A 222 -1.46 10.42 5.40
N LYS A 223 -0.58 9.43 5.29
CA LYS A 223 -0.04 8.95 4.03
C LYS A 223 -0.28 7.45 3.87
N LEU A 224 -0.81 7.03 2.73
CA LEU A 224 -0.98 5.62 2.37
C LEU A 224 0.06 5.25 1.30
N ASN A 225 0.97 4.32 1.61
CA ASN A 225 2.15 4.00 0.79
C ASN A 225 2.92 5.26 0.32
N GLY A 226 3.09 6.23 1.22
CA GLY A 226 3.81 7.48 0.94
C GLY A 226 2.97 8.59 0.29
N LYS A 227 1.80 8.29 -0.29
CA LYS A 227 0.90 9.31 -0.87
C LYS A 227 0.02 9.93 0.21
N THR A 228 0.02 11.25 0.33
CA THR A 228 -0.88 11.96 1.26
C THR A 228 -2.34 11.71 0.89
N ILE A 229 -3.10 11.16 1.84
CA ILE A 229 -4.55 10.95 1.73
C ILE A 229 -5.33 12.02 2.51
N ASN A 230 -4.74 12.60 3.55
CA ASN A 230 -5.34 13.71 4.29
C ASN A 230 -4.30 14.54 5.05
N SER A 231 -4.58 15.84 5.17
CA SER A 231 -3.90 16.76 6.08
C SER A 231 -4.94 17.50 6.91
N SER A 232 -4.78 17.51 8.24
CA SER A 232 -5.74 18.11 9.17
C SER A 232 -5.08 18.47 10.50
N ARG A 233 -5.84 18.52 11.60
CA ARG A 233 -5.35 18.77 12.95
C ARG A 233 -5.82 17.69 13.93
N VAL A 234 -4.91 17.25 14.79
CA VAL A 234 -5.26 16.51 16.02
C VAL A 234 -5.67 17.54 17.07
N VAL A 235 -6.84 17.33 17.67
CA VAL A 235 -7.35 18.15 18.77
C VAL A 235 -7.62 17.23 19.96
N ASN A 236 -7.10 17.62 21.12
CA ASN A 236 -7.23 16.86 22.37
C ASN A 236 -6.84 15.37 22.24
N GLY A 237 -5.73 15.10 21.54
CA GLY A 237 -5.22 13.76 21.32
C GLY A 237 -6.03 12.89 20.35
N THR A 238 -7.15 13.38 19.80
CA THR A 238 -8.04 12.57 18.95
C THR A 238 -8.08 13.09 17.51
N TYR A 239 -8.11 12.16 16.57
CA TYR A 239 -8.41 12.45 15.17
C TYR A 239 -9.06 11.23 14.50
N THR A 240 -10.03 11.50 13.62
CA THR A 240 -10.68 10.46 12.80
C THR A 240 -10.73 10.89 11.34
N TYR A 241 -10.57 9.92 10.45
CA TYR A 241 -10.62 10.17 9.02
C TYR A 241 -11.25 9.00 8.27
N ARG A 242 -12.15 9.32 7.34
CA ARG A 242 -12.78 8.37 6.44
C ARG A 242 -12.13 8.51 5.06
N TYR A 243 -11.56 7.41 4.56
CA TYR A 243 -10.92 7.35 3.25
C TYR A 243 -11.65 6.35 2.35
N ASP A 244 -12.29 6.85 1.29
CA ASP A 244 -12.87 5.98 0.26
C ASP A 244 -11.75 5.44 -0.65
N ILE A 245 -11.63 4.12 -0.71
CA ILE A 245 -10.53 3.40 -1.35
C ILE A 245 -10.74 3.45 -2.87
N PRO A 246 -9.87 4.15 -3.61
CA PRO A 246 -10.10 4.33 -5.03
C PRO A 246 -9.78 3.04 -5.81
N THR A 247 -10.26 2.95 -7.04
CA THR A 247 -10.25 1.69 -7.82
C THR A 247 -8.86 1.33 -8.35
N GLU A 248 -7.93 2.29 -8.42
CA GLU A 248 -6.52 2.08 -8.76
C GLU A 248 -5.72 1.28 -7.71
N LEU A 249 -6.23 1.18 -6.48
CA LEU A 249 -5.57 0.37 -5.46
C LEU A 249 -5.80 -1.13 -5.73
N SER A 250 -4.70 -1.85 -6.00
CA SER A 250 -4.67 -3.26 -6.43
C SER A 250 -3.91 -4.20 -5.49
N LYS A 251 -3.19 -3.69 -4.47
CA LYS A 251 -2.45 -4.50 -3.50
C LYS A 251 -3.38 -4.98 -2.38
N ASP A 252 -2.99 -6.02 -1.67
CA ASP A 252 -3.66 -6.52 -0.47
C ASP A 252 -3.20 -5.77 0.80
N LYS A 253 -1.95 -5.30 0.83
CA LYS A 253 -1.36 -4.58 1.97
C LYS A 253 -0.86 -3.19 1.61
N TYR A 254 -1.03 -2.26 2.56
CA TYR A 254 -0.62 -0.87 2.46
C TYR A 254 -0.03 -0.38 3.79
N THR A 255 1.01 0.43 3.74
CA THR A 255 1.56 1.12 4.92
C THR A 255 0.82 2.44 5.10
N LEU A 256 0.14 2.59 6.24
CA LEU A 256 -0.35 3.89 6.71
C LEU A 256 0.75 4.54 7.54
N ASN A 257 1.24 5.67 7.08
CA ASN A 257 2.17 6.55 7.78
C ASN A 257 1.39 7.74 8.35
N THR A 258 1.45 7.89 9.67
CA THR A 258 0.83 8.99 10.41
C THR A 258 1.95 9.90 10.92
N ILE A 259 1.98 11.14 10.44
CA ILE A 259 2.94 12.16 10.86
C ILE A 259 2.18 13.29 11.54
N ILE A 260 2.58 13.67 12.75
CA ILE A 260 1.97 14.74 13.51
C ILE A 260 3.04 15.75 13.89
N GLN A 261 2.87 16.99 13.44
CA GLN A 261 3.67 18.12 13.90
C GLN A 261 2.94 18.78 15.08
N THR A 262 3.46 18.60 16.28
CA THR A 262 2.87 19.13 17.52
C THR A 262 3.08 20.65 17.61
N LYS A 263 2.26 21.33 18.44
CA LYS A 263 2.33 22.79 18.61
C LYS A 263 3.69 23.31 19.09
N ASP A 264 4.43 22.48 19.83
CA ASP A 264 5.79 22.75 20.31
C ASP A 264 6.87 22.39 19.27
N GLY A 265 6.49 22.21 18.00
CA GLY A 265 7.42 22.08 16.86
C GLY A 265 7.96 20.68 16.62
N LYS A 266 7.50 19.66 17.35
CA LYS A 266 8.05 18.30 17.26
C LYS A 266 7.29 17.43 16.29
N THR A 267 7.95 16.39 15.80
CA THR A 267 7.37 15.46 14.83
C THR A 267 7.19 14.08 15.45
N LEU A 268 5.94 13.66 15.55
CA LEU A 268 5.54 12.33 15.98
C LEU A 268 5.19 11.51 14.74
N GLN A 269 5.91 10.40 14.50
CA GLN A 269 5.68 9.52 13.36
C GLN A 269 5.47 8.07 13.77
N LYS A 270 4.43 7.42 13.20
CA LYS A 270 4.16 5.98 13.36
C LYS A 270 3.64 5.37 12.06
N ASN A 271 4.07 4.14 11.79
CA ASN A 271 3.63 3.35 10.64
C ASN A 271 2.81 2.15 11.12
N ILE A 272 1.69 1.87 10.45
CA ILE A 272 0.94 0.62 10.62
C ILE A 272 0.64 -0.02 9.26
N THR A 273 0.43 -1.34 9.24
CA THR A 273 0.01 -2.05 8.04
C THR A 273 -1.52 -2.16 7.98
N ILE A 274 -2.11 -1.70 6.88
CA ILE A 274 -3.51 -1.88 6.53
C ILE A 274 -3.61 -3.06 5.56
N THR A 275 -4.49 -4.00 5.84
CA THR A 275 -4.85 -5.07 4.90
C THR A 275 -6.23 -4.80 4.32
N ILE A 276 -6.34 -4.78 3.00
CA ILE A 276 -7.59 -4.60 2.26
C ILE A 276 -7.92 -5.92 1.57
N PRO A 277 -8.93 -6.68 2.05
CA PRO A 277 -9.36 -7.91 1.40
C PRO A 277 -9.90 -7.66 -0.01
N LYS A 278 -10.00 -8.74 -0.81
CA LYS A 278 -10.59 -8.66 -2.14
C LYS A 278 -12.02 -8.12 -2.09
N ARG A 279 -12.32 -7.21 -3.02
CA ARG A 279 -13.62 -6.58 -3.22
C ARG A 279 -14.30 -7.17 -4.45
N ASN A 280 -15.62 -7.34 -4.36
CA ASN A 280 -16.41 -7.85 -5.47
C ASN A 280 -16.65 -6.76 -6.51
N VAL A 281 -16.37 -7.07 -7.77
CA VAL A 281 -16.76 -6.23 -8.91
C VAL A 281 -18.04 -6.76 -9.53
N THR A 282 -18.80 -5.87 -10.14
CA THR A 282 -19.91 -6.21 -11.03
C THR A 282 -19.46 -5.98 -12.46
N SER A 283 -19.65 -6.97 -13.33
CA SER A 283 -19.46 -6.81 -14.77
C SER A 283 -20.79 -6.90 -15.50
N THR A 284 -20.92 -6.22 -16.64
CA THR A 284 -22.00 -6.42 -17.62
C THR A 284 -21.40 -6.52 -19.02
N VAL A 285 -22.09 -7.20 -19.93
CA VAL A 285 -21.70 -7.31 -21.33
C VAL A 285 -22.85 -6.85 -22.22
N THR A 286 -22.53 -6.01 -23.19
CA THR A 286 -23.49 -5.52 -24.19
C THR A 286 -22.95 -5.74 -25.59
N ILE A 287 -23.87 -6.06 -26.51
CA ILE A 287 -23.60 -6.13 -27.94
C ILE A 287 -24.25 -4.87 -28.53
N LYS A 288 -23.47 -4.03 -29.21
CA LYS A 288 -23.95 -2.75 -29.74
C LYS A 288 -24.89 -2.95 -30.92
N ASN A 289 -24.60 -3.94 -31.75
CA ASN A 289 -25.39 -4.27 -32.94
C ASN A 289 -26.76 -4.82 -32.55
N SER A 290 -27.77 -4.56 -33.39
CA SER A 290 -29.09 -5.16 -33.24
C SER A 290 -29.02 -6.67 -33.48
N THR A 291 -29.77 -7.43 -32.69
CA THR A 291 -29.91 -8.88 -32.83
C THR A 291 -31.39 -9.22 -33.05
N PRO A 292 -31.74 -10.23 -33.87
CA PRO A 292 -30.85 -11.17 -34.56
C PRO A 292 -30.02 -10.56 -35.70
N ILE A 293 -28.75 -10.98 -35.83
CA ILE A 293 -27.80 -10.48 -36.84
C ILE A 293 -27.44 -11.57 -37.85
N GLU A 294 -27.06 -11.18 -39.06
CA GLU A 294 -26.68 -12.13 -40.11
C GLU A 294 -25.28 -12.70 -39.89
N ALA A 295 -25.04 -13.93 -40.35
CA ALA A 295 -23.69 -14.49 -40.41
C ALA A 295 -22.79 -13.60 -41.29
N GLY A 296 -21.47 -13.67 -41.11
CA GLY A 296 -20.54 -12.76 -41.78
C GLY A 296 -20.48 -11.32 -41.21
N SER A 297 -21.48 -10.89 -40.44
CA SER A 297 -21.51 -9.54 -39.85
C SER A 297 -20.45 -9.35 -38.77
N THR A 298 -19.97 -8.12 -38.62
CA THR A 298 -19.07 -7.73 -37.51
C THR A 298 -19.86 -7.07 -36.38
N ILE A 299 -19.66 -7.55 -35.15
CA ILE A 299 -20.27 -7.00 -33.95
C ILE A 299 -19.27 -6.27 -33.06
N GLU A 300 -19.71 -5.21 -32.39
CA GLU A 300 -18.97 -4.54 -31.31
C GLU A 300 -19.52 -5.00 -29.95
N ILE A 301 -18.64 -5.49 -29.08
CA ILE A 301 -18.98 -6.01 -27.76
C ILE A 301 -18.28 -5.14 -26.72
N THR A 302 -19.04 -4.67 -25.73
CA THR A 302 -18.54 -3.87 -24.62
C THR A 302 -18.74 -4.60 -23.30
N ALA A 303 -17.65 -4.78 -22.55
CA ALA A 303 -17.68 -5.16 -21.15
C ALA A 303 -17.64 -3.90 -20.28
N THR A 304 -18.55 -3.76 -19.32
CA THR A 304 -18.51 -2.70 -18.31
C THR A 304 -18.20 -3.31 -16.94
N ILE A 305 -17.15 -2.83 -16.28
CA ILE A 305 -16.66 -3.34 -14.98
C ILE A 305 -16.75 -2.20 -13.94
N LYS A 306 -17.49 -2.46 -12.87
CA LYS A 306 -17.67 -1.51 -11.75
C LYS A 306 -17.32 -2.15 -10.42
N LEU A 307 -16.78 -1.32 -9.53
CA LEU A 307 -16.66 -1.62 -8.11
C LEU A 307 -17.68 -0.75 -7.38
N GLY A 308 -18.80 -1.35 -6.96
CA GLY A 308 -19.97 -0.57 -6.57
C GLY A 308 -20.44 0.31 -7.73
N ASN A 309 -20.51 1.62 -7.52
CA ASN A 309 -20.89 2.60 -8.56
C ASN A 309 -19.69 3.19 -9.31
N THR A 310 -18.47 2.85 -8.91
CA THR A 310 -17.25 3.46 -9.47
C THR A 310 -16.66 2.59 -10.58
N PRO A 311 -16.28 3.17 -11.74
CA PRO A 311 -15.62 2.44 -12.81
C PRO A 311 -14.25 1.90 -12.36
N VAL A 312 -13.92 0.69 -12.81
CA VAL A 312 -12.59 0.09 -12.62
C VAL A 312 -11.68 0.49 -13.79
N ASN A 313 -10.47 0.97 -13.51
CA ASN A 313 -9.55 1.48 -14.53
C ASN A 313 -8.28 0.63 -14.75
N HIS A 314 -8.28 -0.61 -14.24
CA HIS A 314 -7.14 -1.52 -14.33
C HIS A 314 -7.60 -2.97 -14.49
N GLY A 315 -6.71 -3.79 -15.06
CA GLY A 315 -6.95 -5.21 -15.33
C GLY A 315 -7.45 -5.46 -16.75
N TYR A 316 -7.76 -6.72 -17.01
CA TYR A 316 -8.07 -7.20 -18.35
C TYR A 316 -9.39 -7.97 -18.41
N VAL A 317 -10.03 -7.91 -19.57
CA VAL A 317 -11.18 -8.72 -19.93
C VAL A 317 -10.82 -9.72 -21.04
N ILE A 318 -11.36 -10.93 -20.92
CA ILE A 318 -11.35 -11.96 -21.96
C ILE A 318 -12.76 -12.07 -22.52
N PHE A 319 -12.91 -12.05 -23.84
CA PHE A 319 -14.17 -12.23 -24.54
C PHE A 319 -14.22 -13.61 -25.20
N LYS A 320 -15.37 -14.26 -25.06
CA LYS A 320 -15.59 -15.61 -25.58
C LYS A 320 -16.94 -15.74 -26.28
N ILE A 321 -17.00 -16.58 -27.31
CA ILE A 321 -18.23 -17.06 -27.94
C ILE A 321 -18.32 -18.57 -27.72
N ASN A 322 -19.43 -19.05 -27.15
CA ASN A 322 -19.60 -20.47 -26.75
C ASN A 322 -18.37 -21.04 -26.03
N ASN A 323 -17.86 -20.29 -25.04
CA ASN A 323 -16.65 -20.60 -24.27
C ASN A 323 -15.30 -20.62 -25.02
N GLN A 324 -15.29 -20.38 -26.33
CA GLN A 324 -14.04 -20.20 -27.09
C GLN A 324 -13.61 -18.74 -27.06
N THR A 325 -12.35 -18.50 -26.69
CA THR A 325 -11.77 -17.16 -26.63
C THR A 325 -11.50 -16.64 -28.04
N PHE A 326 -12.06 -15.49 -28.38
CA PHE A 326 -11.74 -14.78 -29.63
C PHE A 326 -10.96 -13.48 -29.38
N SER A 327 -10.95 -12.97 -28.14
CA SER A 327 -10.18 -11.81 -27.74
C SER A 327 -9.76 -11.92 -26.28
N SER A 328 -8.49 -11.62 -25.98
CA SER A 328 -7.92 -11.76 -24.64
C SER A 328 -7.07 -10.54 -24.29
N LYS A 329 -6.84 -10.32 -22.99
CA LYS A 329 -6.04 -9.19 -22.48
C LYS A 329 -6.52 -7.81 -22.95
N VAL A 330 -7.83 -7.62 -23.11
CA VAL A 330 -8.39 -6.30 -23.45
C VAL A 330 -8.36 -5.42 -22.20
N ASN A 331 -7.66 -4.30 -22.26
CA ASN A 331 -7.52 -3.37 -21.13
C ASN A 331 -8.88 -2.80 -20.70
N VAL A 332 -9.10 -2.72 -19.39
CA VAL A 332 -10.22 -1.96 -18.84
C VAL A 332 -9.79 -0.51 -18.64
N VAL A 333 -10.39 0.40 -19.39
CA VAL A 333 -10.17 1.84 -19.30
C VAL A 333 -11.50 2.53 -19.04
N ASN A 334 -11.55 3.39 -18.02
CA ASN A 334 -12.78 4.08 -17.59
C ASN A 334 -13.97 3.14 -17.38
N GLY A 335 -13.71 1.98 -16.74
CA GLY A 335 -14.74 0.97 -16.47
C GLY A 335 -15.15 0.16 -17.68
N THR A 336 -14.50 0.28 -18.84
CA THR A 336 -14.92 -0.42 -20.06
C THR A 336 -13.77 -1.14 -20.76
N ALA A 337 -14.08 -2.28 -21.35
CA ALA A 337 -13.23 -2.97 -22.32
C ALA A 337 -14.07 -3.26 -23.56
N LYS A 338 -13.54 -2.98 -24.76
CA LYS A 338 -14.28 -3.12 -26.02
C LYS A 338 -13.49 -3.94 -27.02
N THR A 339 -14.20 -4.72 -27.81
CA THR A 339 -13.60 -5.49 -28.90
C THR A 339 -14.63 -5.71 -30.01
N THR A 340 -14.16 -6.02 -31.21
CA THR A 340 -15.01 -6.43 -32.33
C THR A 340 -14.85 -7.92 -32.60
N TYR A 341 -15.88 -8.53 -33.16
CA TYR A 341 -15.87 -9.93 -33.58
C TYR A 341 -16.63 -10.08 -34.89
N THR A 342 -15.99 -10.65 -35.91
CA THR A 342 -16.62 -10.96 -37.20
C THR A 342 -17.15 -12.38 -37.15
N LEU A 343 -18.45 -12.54 -37.34
CA LEU A 343 -19.09 -13.85 -37.40
C LEU A 343 -18.62 -14.58 -38.66
N ALA A 344 -18.33 -15.88 -38.55
CA ALA A 344 -18.05 -16.67 -39.75
C ALA A 344 -19.27 -16.64 -40.69
N PRO A 345 -19.10 -16.51 -42.02
CA PRO A 345 -20.22 -16.58 -42.97
C PRO A 345 -20.98 -17.91 -42.92
N THR A 346 -20.31 -18.98 -42.47
CA THR A 346 -20.89 -20.33 -42.33
C THR A 346 -21.56 -20.56 -40.98
N LEU A 347 -21.63 -19.55 -40.11
CA LEU A 347 -22.17 -19.67 -38.76
C LEU A 347 -23.69 -19.93 -38.80
N LYS A 348 -24.13 -21.05 -38.22
CA LYS A 348 -25.54 -21.47 -38.24
C LYS A 348 -26.45 -20.47 -37.53
N ALA A 349 -27.65 -20.27 -38.07
CA ALA A 349 -28.67 -19.45 -37.42
C ALA A 349 -29.19 -20.12 -36.14
N LYS A 350 -28.86 -19.51 -34.99
CA LYS A 350 -29.29 -19.87 -33.63
C LYS A 350 -28.76 -18.84 -32.62
N ASP A 351 -29.01 -19.08 -31.35
CA ASP A 351 -28.43 -18.33 -30.25
C ASP A 351 -27.02 -18.82 -29.89
N TYR A 352 -26.11 -17.87 -29.66
CA TYR A 352 -24.74 -18.06 -29.21
C TYR A 352 -24.52 -17.35 -27.88
N GLN A 353 -23.82 -17.99 -26.95
CA GLN A 353 -23.45 -17.34 -25.69
C GLN A 353 -22.20 -16.48 -25.91
N ILE A 354 -22.32 -15.18 -25.66
CA ILE A 354 -21.17 -14.29 -25.51
C ILE A 354 -20.87 -14.15 -24.03
N SER A 355 -19.63 -14.41 -23.62
CA SER A 355 -19.21 -14.25 -22.22
C SER A 355 -17.99 -13.37 -22.10
N ILE A 356 -17.95 -12.59 -21.02
CA ILE A 356 -16.79 -11.82 -20.60
C ILE A 356 -16.24 -12.41 -19.30
N VAL A 357 -14.92 -12.36 -19.13
CA VAL A 357 -14.26 -12.69 -17.87
C VAL A 357 -13.29 -11.57 -17.52
N TYR A 358 -13.61 -10.81 -16.48
CA TYR A 358 -12.68 -9.89 -15.85
C TYR A 358 -11.71 -10.66 -14.96
N SER A 359 -10.42 -10.38 -15.13
CA SER A 359 -9.32 -11.11 -14.49
C SER A 359 -9.20 -10.91 -12.97
N GLY A 360 -9.62 -9.74 -12.44
CA GLY A 360 -9.37 -9.40 -11.04
C GLY A 360 -7.92 -8.96 -10.77
N ASP A 361 -7.61 -8.72 -9.50
CA ASP A 361 -6.25 -8.43 -8.99
C ASP A 361 -6.13 -8.91 -7.52
N SER A 362 -5.08 -8.50 -6.79
CA SER A 362 -4.91 -8.89 -5.37
C SER A 362 -5.97 -8.27 -4.44
N ASN A 363 -6.69 -7.25 -4.92
CA ASN A 363 -7.70 -6.49 -4.21
C ASN A 363 -9.11 -6.60 -4.84
N LYS A 364 -9.26 -7.20 -6.02
CA LYS A 364 -10.53 -7.34 -6.74
C LYS A 364 -10.73 -8.77 -7.20
N ASN A 365 -11.93 -9.30 -6.99
CA ASN A 365 -12.28 -10.64 -7.49
C ASN A 365 -12.45 -10.64 -9.01
N SER A 366 -12.10 -11.77 -9.64
CA SER A 366 -12.51 -12.03 -11.02
C SER A 366 -14.04 -12.09 -11.11
N ASN A 367 -14.60 -11.69 -12.24
CA ASN A 367 -16.05 -11.75 -12.45
C ASN A 367 -16.38 -12.18 -13.88
N ARG A 368 -17.38 -13.04 -14.03
CA ARG A 368 -17.87 -13.51 -15.33
C ARG A 368 -19.30 -13.06 -15.53
N ASN A 369 -19.61 -12.59 -16.74
CA ASN A 369 -20.99 -12.32 -17.16
C ASN A 369 -21.21 -12.84 -18.59
N VAL A 370 -22.46 -13.09 -18.93
CA VAL A 370 -22.91 -13.67 -20.20
C VAL A 370 -24.06 -12.85 -20.79
N THR A 371 -24.15 -12.85 -22.11
CA THR A 371 -25.31 -12.41 -22.87
C THR A 371 -25.51 -13.32 -24.07
N THR A 372 -26.62 -13.16 -24.76
CA THR A 372 -26.98 -13.96 -25.94
C THR A 372 -26.81 -13.13 -27.21
N LEU A 373 -26.19 -13.73 -28.21
CA LEU A 373 -26.16 -13.25 -29.59
C LEU A 373 -27.05 -14.15 -30.43
N SER A 374 -28.17 -13.64 -30.93
CA SER A 374 -29.02 -14.36 -31.89
C SER A 374 -28.51 -14.13 -33.31
N VAL A 375 -28.29 -15.21 -34.05
CA VAL A 375 -27.88 -15.18 -35.46
C VAL A 375 -29.05 -15.63 -36.34
N LYS A 376 -29.40 -14.86 -37.37
CA LYS A 376 -30.44 -15.18 -38.36
C LYS A 376 -29.84 -15.64 -39.69
N LYS A 377 -30.66 -16.35 -40.47
CA LYS A 377 -30.30 -16.78 -41.84
C LYS A 377 -30.26 -15.58 -42.80
N HIS A 378 -29.54 -15.74 -43.90
CA HIS A 378 -29.57 -14.82 -45.02
C HIS A 378 -30.83 -15.05 -45.86
N THR A 379 -31.39 -13.98 -46.43
CA THR A 379 -32.41 -14.11 -47.48
C THR A 379 -31.76 -14.49 -48.80
N VAL A 380 -32.42 -15.35 -49.58
CA VAL A 380 -31.94 -15.79 -50.90
C VAL A 380 -32.64 -14.99 -51.99
N HIS A 381 -31.90 -14.58 -53.01
CA HIS A 381 -32.44 -13.93 -54.20
C HIS A 381 -31.74 -14.39 -55.49
N VAL A 382 -32.35 -14.05 -56.63
CA VAL A 382 -31.78 -14.21 -57.98
C VAL A 382 -32.05 -12.94 -58.77
N ASP A 383 -31.12 -12.55 -59.61
CA ASP A 383 -31.18 -11.32 -60.43
C ASP A 383 -31.72 -11.61 -61.83
N ILE A 384 -32.86 -12.32 -61.90
CA ILE A 384 -33.57 -12.63 -63.13
C ILE A 384 -35.06 -12.38 -62.88
N ASP A 385 -35.67 -11.51 -63.68
CA ASP A 385 -37.12 -11.23 -63.63
C ASP A 385 -37.87 -11.80 -64.84
N SER A 386 -37.21 -11.85 -66.00
CA SER A 386 -37.73 -12.46 -67.22
C SER A 386 -36.66 -13.13 -68.07
N LEU A 387 -37.07 -14.04 -68.94
CA LEU A 387 -36.23 -14.74 -69.91
C LEU A 387 -36.93 -14.80 -71.28
N ASP A 388 -36.20 -14.43 -72.33
CA ASP A 388 -36.61 -14.62 -73.72
C ASP A 388 -36.03 -15.95 -74.24
N LEU A 389 -36.89 -16.83 -74.74
CA LEU A 389 -36.56 -18.20 -75.13
C LEU A 389 -36.98 -18.46 -76.58
N PHE A 390 -36.17 -19.21 -77.32
CA PHE A 390 -36.53 -19.63 -78.68
C PHE A 390 -37.63 -20.69 -78.63
N ALA A 391 -38.66 -20.54 -79.47
CA ALA A 391 -39.70 -21.56 -79.67
C ALA A 391 -39.16 -22.85 -80.30
N ASP A 392 -39.83 -23.98 -80.00
CA ASP A 392 -39.49 -25.32 -80.52
C ASP A 392 -38.01 -25.72 -80.33
N SER A 393 -37.40 -25.29 -79.22
CA SER A 393 -35.96 -25.46 -78.97
C SER A 393 -35.66 -25.83 -77.52
N GLU A 394 -34.45 -26.35 -77.29
CA GLU A 394 -33.88 -26.55 -75.96
C GLU A 394 -33.09 -25.31 -75.56
N ASN A 395 -33.54 -24.65 -74.48
CA ASN A 395 -32.95 -23.40 -74.01
C ASN A 395 -32.16 -23.66 -72.71
N PRO A 396 -30.81 -23.71 -72.76
CA PRO A 396 -29.98 -23.83 -71.57
C PRO A 396 -29.88 -22.49 -70.83
N ILE A 397 -30.23 -22.48 -69.54
CA ILE A 397 -30.27 -21.29 -68.70
C ILE A 397 -29.38 -21.51 -67.48
N ARG A 398 -28.53 -20.53 -67.18
CA ARG A 398 -27.76 -20.47 -65.94
C ARG A 398 -28.44 -19.54 -64.95
N ILE A 399 -28.73 -20.03 -63.76
CA ILE A 399 -29.37 -19.24 -62.70
C ILE A 399 -28.41 -19.15 -61.53
N TYR A 400 -28.02 -17.93 -61.19
CA TYR A 400 -27.16 -17.62 -60.05
C TYR A 400 -27.99 -17.20 -58.84
N PHE A 401 -27.65 -17.73 -57.67
CA PHE A 401 -28.31 -17.46 -56.40
C PHE A 401 -27.39 -16.71 -55.46
N TYR A 402 -27.95 -15.65 -54.86
CA TYR A 402 -27.23 -14.73 -53.99
C TYR A 402 -27.87 -14.66 -52.60
N ASP A 403 -27.04 -14.45 -51.58
CA ASP A 403 -27.47 -14.15 -50.21
C ASP A 403 -27.84 -12.65 -50.04
N SER A 404 -28.27 -12.22 -48.86
CA SER A 404 -28.62 -10.82 -48.57
C SER A 404 -27.47 -9.81 -48.72
N ASN A 405 -26.23 -10.31 -48.84
CA ASN A 405 -25.02 -9.51 -49.02
C ASN A 405 -24.47 -9.62 -50.45
N ASN A 406 -25.24 -10.19 -51.39
CA ASN A 406 -24.86 -10.42 -52.79
C ASN A 406 -23.69 -11.39 -52.99
N ASN A 407 -23.46 -12.31 -52.04
CA ASN A 407 -22.51 -13.41 -52.23
C ASN A 407 -23.22 -14.62 -52.83
N TYR A 408 -22.51 -15.38 -53.68
CA TYR A 408 -22.99 -16.67 -54.16
C TYR A 408 -23.33 -17.62 -53.01
N ILE A 409 -24.46 -18.28 -53.11
CA ILE A 409 -24.86 -19.31 -52.14
C ILE A 409 -24.10 -20.60 -52.46
N PRO A 410 -23.13 -21.03 -51.65
CA PRO A 410 -22.19 -22.07 -52.05
C PRO A 410 -22.81 -23.47 -52.16
N TYR A 411 -23.99 -23.68 -51.57
CA TYR A 411 -24.69 -24.96 -51.58
C TYR A 411 -26.19 -24.79 -51.30
N GLY A 412 -27.00 -25.70 -51.84
CA GLY A 412 -28.43 -25.74 -51.56
C GLY A 412 -29.17 -26.66 -52.52
N GLN A 413 -30.48 -26.77 -52.34
CA GLN A 413 -31.36 -27.46 -53.28
C GLN A 413 -32.34 -26.46 -53.88
N ALA A 414 -32.45 -26.50 -55.21
CA ALA A 414 -33.39 -25.72 -55.98
C ALA A 414 -34.36 -26.63 -56.74
N GLY A 415 -35.50 -26.07 -57.10
CA GLY A 415 -36.47 -26.70 -58.00
C GLY A 415 -37.20 -25.63 -58.79
N TYR A 416 -37.83 -26.02 -59.88
CA TYR A 416 -38.60 -25.10 -60.70
C TYR A 416 -39.88 -25.73 -61.22
N LYS A 417 -40.88 -24.87 -61.41
CA LYS A 417 -42.15 -25.18 -62.03
C LYS A 417 -42.38 -24.28 -63.22
N ILE A 418 -43.06 -24.76 -64.26
CA ILE A 418 -43.57 -23.93 -65.35
C ILE A 418 -45.09 -24.01 -65.34
N ASN A 419 -45.76 -22.87 -65.25
CA ASN A 419 -47.22 -22.76 -65.16
C ASN A 419 -47.82 -23.69 -64.08
N GLY A 420 -47.15 -23.82 -62.93
CA GLY A 420 -47.56 -24.66 -61.82
C GLY A 420 -47.17 -26.14 -61.91
N ILE A 421 -46.69 -26.63 -63.06
CA ILE A 421 -46.22 -28.01 -63.25
C ILE A 421 -44.79 -28.14 -62.77
N THR A 422 -44.54 -29.06 -61.83
CA THR A 422 -43.18 -29.31 -61.31
C THR A 422 -42.36 -30.06 -62.32
N LEU A 423 -41.26 -29.47 -62.77
CA LEU A 423 -40.34 -30.10 -63.73
C LEU A 423 -39.12 -30.70 -63.04
N ASN A 424 -38.61 -30.04 -62.00
CA ASN A 424 -37.55 -30.58 -61.16
C ASN A 424 -37.70 -30.04 -59.72
N SER A 425 -37.47 -30.89 -58.72
CA SER A 425 -37.58 -30.56 -57.30
C SER A 425 -36.26 -30.69 -56.52
N SER A 426 -35.18 -31.13 -57.15
CA SER A 426 -33.94 -31.50 -56.45
C SER A 426 -32.67 -31.20 -57.26
N LEU A 427 -32.58 -30.01 -57.85
CA LEU A 427 -31.34 -29.51 -58.44
C LEU A 427 -30.38 -29.10 -57.33
N SER A 428 -29.13 -29.55 -57.39
CA SER A 428 -28.11 -29.10 -56.45
C SER A 428 -27.55 -27.76 -56.93
N ILE A 429 -27.53 -26.77 -56.05
CA ILE A 429 -26.80 -25.52 -56.27
C ILE A 429 -25.33 -25.83 -55.97
N ASP A 430 -24.48 -25.67 -56.98
CA ASP A 430 -23.03 -25.83 -56.87
C ASP A 430 -22.38 -24.48 -57.19
N GLU A 431 -21.50 -24.00 -56.31
CA GLU A 431 -20.86 -22.69 -56.41
C GLU A 431 -21.82 -21.52 -56.73
N GLY A 432 -23.06 -21.58 -56.22
CA GLY A 432 -24.07 -20.53 -56.42
C GLY A 432 -24.85 -20.60 -57.73
N VAL A 433 -24.66 -21.63 -58.56
CA VAL A 433 -25.34 -21.73 -59.85
C VAL A 433 -26.08 -23.06 -60.01
N ILE A 434 -27.19 -23.02 -60.76
CA ILE A 434 -27.77 -24.20 -61.40
C ILE A 434 -27.83 -23.98 -62.91
N ILE A 435 -27.75 -25.07 -63.66
CA ILE A 435 -27.95 -25.08 -65.10
C ILE A 435 -29.20 -25.92 -65.37
N ILE A 436 -30.18 -25.32 -66.05
CA ILE A 436 -31.42 -26.00 -66.46
C ILE A 436 -31.59 -25.90 -67.97
N THR A 437 -32.25 -26.89 -68.57
CA THR A 437 -32.65 -26.85 -69.98
C THR A 437 -34.16 -26.82 -70.04
N ILE A 438 -34.73 -25.78 -70.65
CA ILE A 438 -36.17 -25.66 -70.87
C ILE A 438 -36.48 -25.98 -72.32
N LYS A 439 -37.27 -27.04 -72.54
CA LYS A 439 -37.83 -27.35 -73.86
C LYS A 439 -39.12 -26.56 -74.07
N THR A 440 -39.13 -25.68 -75.06
CA THR A 440 -40.26 -24.79 -75.36
C THR A 440 -41.17 -25.42 -76.43
N PRO A 441 -42.49 -25.13 -76.39
CA PRO A 441 -43.40 -25.54 -77.45
C PRO A 441 -43.17 -24.71 -78.72
N ARG A 442 -43.70 -25.20 -79.83
CA ARG A 442 -43.82 -24.42 -81.06
C ARG A 442 -44.82 -23.27 -80.85
N VAL A 443 -44.44 -22.07 -81.30
CA VAL A 443 -45.27 -20.87 -81.33
C VAL A 443 -45.49 -20.50 -82.80
N LYS A 444 -46.64 -19.89 -83.15
CA LYS A 444 -46.88 -19.45 -84.52
C LYS A 444 -45.97 -18.26 -84.85
N GLU A 445 -45.57 -18.17 -86.12
CA GLU A 445 -44.73 -17.07 -86.60
C GLU A 445 -45.38 -15.71 -86.30
N GLY A 446 -44.66 -14.85 -85.59
CA GLY A 446 -45.13 -13.53 -85.15
C GLY A 446 -45.92 -13.50 -83.84
N GLU A 447 -46.19 -14.64 -83.19
CA GLU A 447 -46.82 -14.71 -81.87
C GLU A 447 -45.77 -14.88 -80.75
N THR A 448 -46.13 -14.54 -79.51
CA THR A 448 -45.31 -14.79 -78.32
C THR A 448 -46.15 -15.51 -77.28
N LEU A 449 -45.66 -16.65 -76.79
CA LEU A 449 -46.28 -17.37 -75.70
C LEU A 449 -45.66 -16.92 -74.37
N LYS A 450 -46.48 -16.39 -73.47
CA LYS A 450 -46.07 -16.07 -72.09
C LYS A 450 -46.30 -17.27 -71.17
N GLN A 451 -45.26 -17.65 -70.43
CA GLN A 451 -45.35 -18.62 -69.33
C GLN A 451 -44.71 -18.05 -68.07
N THR A 452 -44.96 -18.67 -66.92
CA THR A 452 -44.33 -18.28 -65.66
C THR A 452 -43.53 -19.45 -65.11
N MET A 453 -42.23 -19.22 -64.88
CA MET A 453 -41.37 -20.13 -64.15
C MET A 453 -41.33 -19.75 -62.67
N THR A 454 -41.84 -20.61 -61.79
CA THR A 454 -41.65 -20.46 -60.35
C THR A 454 -40.37 -21.18 -59.94
N LEU A 455 -39.32 -20.42 -59.64
CA LEU A 455 -38.08 -20.93 -59.07
C LEU A 455 -38.21 -21.02 -57.55
N LYS A 456 -37.75 -22.12 -56.96
CA LYS A 456 -37.76 -22.34 -55.51
C LYS A 456 -36.40 -22.80 -55.01
N VAL A 457 -36.00 -22.32 -53.83
CA VAL A 457 -34.82 -22.79 -53.09
C VAL A 457 -35.26 -23.27 -51.71
N GLY A 458 -34.80 -24.45 -51.31
CA GLY A 458 -35.06 -25.02 -50.00
C GLY A 458 -34.31 -24.29 -48.88
N GLU A 459 -34.95 -24.15 -47.72
CA GLU A 459 -34.32 -23.59 -46.52
C GLU A 459 -33.20 -24.50 -46.01
N ASN A 460 -32.08 -23.90 -45.58
CA ASN A 460 -30.97 -24.63 -44.97
C ASN A 460 -30.50 -23.96 -43.66
N ASN A 461 -29.38 -24.39 -43.10
CA ASN A 461 -28.89 -23.87 -41.81
C ASN A 461 -28.52 -22.37 -41.83
N ASN A 462 -28.22 -21.81 -43.00
CA ASN A 462 -27.67 -20.47 -43.18
C ASN A 462 -28.54 -19.56 -44.07
N HIS A 463 -29.47 -20.13 -44.84
CA HIS A 463 -30.30 -19.41 -45.80
C HIS A 463 -31.79 -19.76 -45.64
N TYR A 464 -32.65 -18.75 -45.72
CA TYR A 464 -34.10 -18.94 -45.80
C TYR A 464 -34.50 -19.58 -47.13
N ALA A 465 -35.67 -20.22 -47.17
CA ALA A 465 -36.26 -20.63 -48.44
C ALA A 465 -36.57 -19.40 -49.31
N MET A 466 -36.55 -19.58 -50.63
CA MET A 466 -36.96 -18.57 -51.60
C MET A 466 -37.96 -19.16 -52.59
N SER A 467 -38.89 -18.32 -53.04
CA SER A 467 -39.78 -18.58 -54.18
C SER A 467 -39.84 -17.31 -55.01
N LYS A 468 -39.52 -17.40 -56.30
CA LYS A 468 -39.57 -16.27 -57.23
C LYS A 468 -40.20 -16.71 -58.54
N ASP A 469 -41.16 -15.93 -59.01
CA ASP A 469 -41.75 -16.09 -60.34
C ASP A 469 -40.92 -15.29 -61.34
N ILE A 470 -40.62 -15.93 -62.47
CA ILE A 470 -39.84 -15.40 -63.58
C ILE A 470 -40.70 -15.53 -64.84
N ASP A 471 -40.91 -14.43 -65.55
CA ASP A 471 -41.68 -14.42 -66.79
C ASP A 471 -40.86 -15.06 -67.92
N LEU A 472 -41.43 -16.03 -68.64
CA LEU A 472 -40.85 -16.62 -69.83
C LEU A 472 -41.60 -16.10 -71.07
N PHE A 473 -40.88 -15.49 -72.01
CA PHE A 473 -41.39 -15.06 -73.29
C PHE A 473 -40.82 -15.97 -74.38
N ILE A 474 -41.69 -16.69 -75.08
CA ILE A 474 -41.29 -17.71 -76.06
C ILE A 474 -41.74 -17.24 -77.45
N SER A 475 -40.80 -17.03 -78.37
CA SER A 475 -41.05 -16.55 -79.74
C SER A 475 -40.24 -17.27 -80.81
#